data_AF-A0A554L303-F1
#
_entry.id   AF-A0A554L303-F1
#
_cell.length_a   1.000
_cell.length_b   1.000
_cell.length_c   1.000
_cell.angle_alpha   90.00
_cell.angle_beta   90.00
_cell.angle_gamma   90.00
#
_symmetry.space_group_name_H-M   'P 1'
#
loop_
_entity.id
_entity.type
_entity.pdbx_description
1 polymer ?
#
loop_
_entity_poly.entity_id
_entity_poly.type
_entity_poly.pdbx_seq_one_letter_code
_entity_poly.pdbx_strand_id
1 'polypeptide(L)'
;MHMALASKLSLFILMSLLFWALFSAPALAFPFGGRITVYHVCYNETIFTRLSPPVPGDYVWTRSTRTYQFGPPRNVGQWLLGLTGIPYDCLWSVSPIYVQPAISIMMMGSSGPAAPAYRPPPNPSPSPSPGPSPSPSPSPSPSPSPVPPPETPKLVINEIYYDVDWAHGDDPDNEWVELYNGTGNTVNLSGWIIQNAGGSDTLPSNTTLAPGKYMLIVANENTKNKWNIPSDTVVVILGSSIGNGLTNGGDVVRIRSSISASPADAASWGTNTNAFSPSVPVVPDGHSMARSLPTRDTDTASDWIDKASPTPGR
;
A
#
# COMPACT_ATOMS: atom_id res chain seq x y z
N MET A 1 48.54 -39.71 -43.51
CA MET A 1 47.13 -39.43 -43.86
C MET A 1 46.22 -39.12 -42.65
N HIS A 2 46.76 -38.83 -41.46
CA HIS A 2 45.97 -38.50 -40.25
C HIS A 2 45.95 -37.01 -39.87
N MET A 3 46.90 -36.19 -40.38
CA MET A 3 46.95 -34.76 -40.06
C MET A 3 45.99 -33.88 -40.88
N ALA A 4 45.48 -34.37 -42.02
CA ALA A 4 44.61 -33.58 -42.90
C ALA A 4 43.13 -33.58 -42.48
N LEU A 5 42.71 -34.53 -41.62
CA LEU A 5 41.32 -34.63 -41.15
C LEU A 5 41.06 -33.69 -39.95
N ALA A 6 42.06 -33.53 -39.07
CA ALA A 6 41.97 -32.67 -37.89
C ALA A 6 41.87 -31.18 -38.24
N SER A 7 42.58 -30.71 -39.28
CA SER A 7 42.51 -29.29 -39.67
C SER A 7 41.18 -28.91 -40.31
N LYS A 8 40.56 -29.83 -41.06
CA LYS A 8 39.23 -29.62 -41.64
C LYS A 8 38.13 -29.61 -40.58
N LEU A 9 38.22 -30.48 -39.58
CA LEU A 9 37.28 -30.50 -38.45
C LEU A 9 37.39 -29.23 -37.60
N SER A 10 38.61 -28.74 -37.36
CA SER A 10 38.86 -27.49 -36.64
C SER A 10 38.34 -26.27 -37.40
N LEU A 11 38.46 -26.24 -38.73
CA LEU A 11 37.96 -25.14 -39.56
C LEU A 11 36.42 -25.12 -39.62
N PHE A 12 35.79 -26.30 -39.65
CA PHE A 12 34.32 -26.43 -39.58
C PHE A 12 33.76 -26.00 -38.22
N ILE A 13 34.44 -26.34 -37.12
CA ILE A 13 34.04 -25.89 -35.77
C ILE A 13 34.23 -24.38 -35.62
N LEU A 14 35.33 -23.82 -36.13
CA LEU A 14 35.57 -22.38 -36.10
C LEU A 14 34.56 -21.61 -36.96
N MET A 15 34.23 -22.10 -38.16
CA MET A 15 33.18 -21.51 -39.01
C MET A 15 31.79 -21.65 -38.41
N SER A 16 31.49 -22.76 -37.73
CA SER A 16 30.23 -22.96 -36.98
C SER A 16 30.08 -21.93 -35.84
N LEU A 17 31.13 -21.75 -35.04
CA LEU A 17 31.16 -20.76 -33.97
C LEU A 17 31.06 -19.33 -34.51
N LEU A 18 31.71 -19.04 -35.64
CA LEU A 18 31.56 -17.76 -36.34
C LEU A 18 30.16 -17.56 -36.93
N PHE A 19 29.52 -18.63 -37.41
CA PHE A 19 28.15 -18.58 -37.93
C PHE A 19 27.17 -18.24 -36.80
N TRP A 20 27.27 -18.91 -35.65
CA TRP A 20 26.45 -18.57 -34.46
C TRP A 20 26.73 -17.17 -33.90
N ALA A 21 27.96 -16.66 -34.02
CA ALA A 21 28.30 -15.28 -33.64
C ALA A 21 27.75 -14.22 -34.62
N LEU A 22 27.47 -14.60 -35.87
CA LEU A 22 26.88 -13.72 -36.89
C LEU A 22 25.35 -13.74 -36.88
N PHE A 23 24.72 -14.77 -36.31
CA PHE A 23 23.29 -14.76 -35.98
C PHE A 23 23.09 -14.13 -34.61
N SER A 24 23.15 -12.79 -34.57
CA SER A 24 22.45 -12.05 -33.53
C SER A 24 20.98 -12.45 -33.62
N ALA A 25 20.52 -13.36 -32.75
CA ALA A 25 19.10 -13.62 -32.63
C ALA A 25 18.45 -12.25 -32.40
N PRO A 26 17.44 -11.85 -33.20
CA PRO A 26 16.76 -10.60 -32.95
C PRO A 26 16.30 -10.64 -31.51
N ALA A 27 16.69 -9.64 -30.71
CA ALA A 27 16.16 -9.47 -29.37
C ALA A 27 14.65 -9.26 -29.53
N LEU A 28 13.88 -10.34 -29.43
CA LEU A 28 12.44 -10.29 -29.56
C LEU A 28 11.89 -9.65 -28.29
N ALA A 29 11.75 -8.33 -28.35
CA ALA A 29 11.06 -7.55 -27.36
C ALA A 29 9.55 -7.73 -27.59
N PHE A 30 8.90 -8.53 -26.76
CA PHE A 30 7.45 -8.69 -26.81
C PHE A 30 6.78 -7.63 -25.94
N PRO A 31 5.66 -7.05 -26.40
CA PRO A 31 4.87 -6.17 -25.57
C PRO A 31 4.29 -6.95 -24.39
N PHE A 32 4.30 -6.31 -23.22
CA PHE A 32 3.61 -6.80 -22.05
C PHE A 32 2.77 -5.69 -21.45
N GLY A 33 1.82 -6.05 -20.60
CA GLY A 33 1.11 -5.09 -19.79
C GLY A 33 -0.05 -5.69 -19.02
N GLY A 34 -0.28 -5.14 -17.84
CA GLY A 34 -1.24 -5.66 -16.88
C GLY A 34 -1.12 -4.95 -15.54
N ARG A 35 -2.06 -5.27 -14.64
CA ARG A 35 -2.06 -4.75 -13.28
C ARG A 35 -1.15 -5.60 -12.42
N ILE A 36 -0.28 -4.99 -11.62
CA ILE A 36 0.56 -5.70 -10.65
C ILE A 36 -0.34 -6.42 -9.65
N THR A 37 -0.17 -7.73 -9.51
CA THR A 37 -0.86 -8.58 -8.53
C THR A 37 0.09 -9.10 -7.46
N VAL A 38 1.37 -9.21 -7.78
CA VAL A 38 2.45 -9.50 -6.82
C VAL A 38 3.57 -8.50 -7.06
N TYR A 39 4.13 -7.98 -5.97
CA TYR A 39 5.26 -7.07 -5.96
C TYR A 39 6.25 -7.58 -4.91
N HIS A 40 7.53 -7.64 -5.28
CA HIS A 40 8.59 -8.04 -4.34
C HIS A 40 9.91 -7.38 -4.72
N VAL A 41 10.57 -6.71 -3.77
CA VAL A 41 11.92 -6.18 -3.97
C VAL A 41 12.93 -7.27 -3.64
N CYS A 42 13.78 -7.59 -4.60
CA CYS A 42 14.76 -8.66 -4.50
C CYS A 42 16.07 -8.17 -3.88
N TYR A 43 16.82 -9.06 -3.23
CA TYR A 43 18.10 -8.76 -2.59
C TYR A 43 19.17 -8.28 -3.58
N ASN A 44 19.07 -8.62 -4.86
CA ASN A 44 19.95 -8.14 -5.92
C ASN A 44 19.51 -6.79 -6.53
N GLU A 45 18.81 -5.95 -5.75
CA GLU A 45 18.36 -4.60 -6.13
C GLU A 45 17.46 -4.58 -7.38
N THR A 46 16.72 -5.66 -7.60
CA THR A 46 15.70 -5.78 -8.66
C THR A 46 14.31 -5.83 -8.05
N ILE A 47 13.28 -5.72 -8.89
CA ILE A 47 11.89 -5.78 -8.44
C ILE A 47 11.16 -6.83 -9.26
N PHE A 48 10.67 -7.87 -8.61
CA PHE A 48 9.79 -8.85 -9.20
C PHE A 48 8.35 -8.34 -9.19
N THR A 49 7.66 -8.51 -10.31
CA THR A 49 6.23 -8.22 -10.44
C THR A 49 5.51 -9.31 -11.21
N ARG A 50 4.36 -9.76 -10.69
CA ARG A 50 3.40 -10.57 -11.46
C ARG A 50 2.30 -9.67 -11.97
N LEU A 51 1.97 -9.78 -13.26
CA LEU A 51 0.92 -8.98 -13.88
C LEU A 51 -0.33 -9.82 -14.18
N SER A 52 -1.50 -9.21 -13.99
CA SER A 52 -2.78 -9.70 -14.49
C SER A 52 -2.88 -9.55 -16.02
N PRO A 53 -3.97 -10.03 -16.67
CA PRO A 53 -4.30 -9.63 -18.04
C PRO A 53 -4.28 -8.10 -18.23
N PRO A 54 -4.06 -7.59 -19.46
CA PRO A 54 -4.25 -8.26 -20.77
C PRO A 54 -3.09 -9.13 -21.27
N VAL A 55 -1.83 -8.87 -20.89
CA VAL A 55 -0.69 -9.75 -21.19
C VAL A 55 -0.02 -10.12 -19.86
N PRO A 56 -0.53 -11.16 -19.17
CA PRO A 56 -0.04 -11.53 -17.85
C PRO A 56 1.33 -12.17 -17.92
N GLY A 57 2.05 -12.16 -16.80
CA GLY A 57 3.35 -12.80 -16.70
C GLY A 57 4.14 -12.36 -15.49
N ASP A 58 5.30 -12.99 -15.32
CA ASP A 58 6.25 -12.71 -14.27
C ASP A 58 7.42 -11.92 -14.86
N TYR A 59 7.66 -10.73 -14.32
CA TYR A 59 8.61 -9.78 -14.86
C TYR A 59 9.55 -9.26 -13.78
N VAL A 60 10.80 -8.98 -14.17
CA VAL A 60 11.80 -8.35 -13.29
C VAL A 60 12.17 -6.98 -13.84
N TRP A 61 11.89 -5.95 -13.05
CA TRP A 61 12.47 -4.63 -13.25
C TRP A 61 13.89 -4.59 -12.69
N THR A 62 14.82 -4.00 -13.44
CA THR A 62 16.23 -3.86 -13.06
C THR A 62 16.65 -2.39 -13.13
N ARG A 63 17.81 -2.05 -12.56
CA ARG A 63 18.37 -0.69 -12.72
C ARG A 63 18.67 -0.29 -14.16
N SER A 64 18.83 -1.26 -15.07
CA SER A 64 18.97 -0.99 -16.51
C SER A 64 17.65 -0.74 -17.24
N THR A 65 16.52 -0.99 -16.60
CA THR A 65 15.20 -0.80 -17.22
C THR A 65 14.92 0.68 -17.47
N ARG A 66 14.67 1.03 -18.73
CA ARG A 66 14.26 2.39 -19.10
C ARG A 66 12.85 2.65 -18.58
N THR A 67 12.75 3.55 -17.63
CA THR A 67 11.53 3.75 -16.86
C THR A 67 10.97 5.15 -17.12
N TYR A 68 9.71 5.22 -17.53
CA TYR A 68 9.06 6.48 -17.89
C TYR A 68 8.05 6.94 -16.83
N GLN A 69 7.66 8.23 -16.91
CA GLN A 69 6.65 9.01 -16.17
C GLN A 69 6.49 8.80 -14.65
N PHE A 70 6.25 7.58 -14.16
CA PHE A 70 5.92 7.30 -12.75
C PHE A 70 6.93 6.39 -12.03
N GLY A 71 8.04 6.05 -12.68
CA GLY A 71 9.16 5.37 -12.04
C GLY A 71 8.99 3.84 -11.97
N PRO A 72 9.89 3.15 -11.22
CA PRO A 72 9.88 1.68 -11.15
C PRO A 72 8.54 1.17 -10.59
N PRO A 73 8.22 -0.12 -10.73
CA PRO A 73 7.10 -0.70 -10.02
C PRO A 73 7.25 -0.43 -8.52
N ARG A 74 6.16 -0.03 -7.86
CA ARG A 74 6.18 0.35 -6.44
C ARG A 74 5.18 -0.42 -5.60
N ASN A 75 3.99 -0.72 -6.15
CA ASN A 75 2.90 -1.29 -5.38
C ASN A 75 2.02 -2.23 -6.22
N VAL A 76 1.40 -3.19 -5.54
CA VAL A 76 0.29 -3.96 -6.11
C VAL A 76 -0.81 -2.99 -6.59
N GLY A 77 -1.42 -3.31 -7.72
CA GLY A 77 -2.50 -2.53 -8.29
C GLY A 77 -2.07 -1.45 -9.30
N GLN A 78 -0.78 -1.10 -9.38
CA GLN A 78 -0.27 -0.27 -10.47
C GLN A 78 -0.39 -0.98 -11.81
N TRP A 79 -0.61 -0.23 -12.87
CA TRP A 79 -0.57 -0.75 -14.24
C TRP A 79 0.82 -0.59 -14.81
N LEU A 80 1.35 -1.67 -15.38
CA LEU A 80 2.59 -1.63 -16.15
C LEU A 80 2.28 -1.92 -17.61
N LEU A 81 3.03 -1.29 -18.50
CA LEU A 81 3.09 -1.66 -19.91
C LEU A 81 4.49 -1.39 -20.43
N GLY A 82 4.95 -2.19 -21.38
CA GLY A 82 6.31 -2.03 -21.87
C GLY A 82 6.77 -3.12 -22.81
N LEU A 83 8.09 -3.24 -22.91
CA LEU A 83 8.77 -4.25 -23.70
C LEU A 83 9.61 -5.16 -22.81
N THR A 84 9.45 -6.46 -23.03
CA THR A 84 10.24 -7.51 -22.38
C THR A 84 11.65 -7.59 -22.92
N GLY A 85 12.53 -8.18 -22.13
CA GLY A 85 13.91 -8.49 -22.48
C GLY A 85 14.25 -9.96 -22.32
N ILE A 86 15.49 -10.23 -21.96
CA ILE A 86 15.97 -11.59 -21.72
C ILE A 86 15.50 -12.09 -20.34
N PRO A 87 15.50 -13.42 -20.11
CA PRO A 87 15.28 -13.97 -18.77
C PRO A 87 16.25 -13.36 -17.73
N TYR A 88 15.77 -13.19 -16.52
CA TYR A 88 16.51 -12.61 -15.40
C TYR A 88 16.01 -13.20 -14.07
N ASP A 89 16.88 -13.20 -13.07
CA ASP A 89 16.62 -13.81 -11.78
C ASP A 89 16.42 -12.77 -10.67
N CYS A 90 15.33 -12.90 -9.94
CA CYS A 90 15.11 -12.20 -8.69
C CYS A 90 15.62 -13.04 -7.52
N LEU A 91 16.57 -12.51 -6.75
CA LEU A 91 17.02 -13.16 -5.51
C LEU A 91 16.03 -12.82 -4.39
N TRP A 92 15.10 -13.73 -4.11
CA TRP A 92 13.98 -13.51 -3.20
C TRP A 92 14.37 -13.67 -1.73
N SER A 93 15.25 -14.63 -1.43
CA SER A 93 15.82 -14.85 -0.10
C SER A 93 17.26 -15.35 -0.22
N VAL A 94 18.08 -15.06 0.78
CA VAL A 94 19.49 -15.49 0.87
C VAL A 94 19.74 -16.53 1.96
N SER A 95 18.75 -16.82 2.80
CA SER A 95 18.84 -17.82 3.87
C SER A 95 17.47 -18.40 4.21
N PRO A 96 17.04 -19.52 3.58
CA PRO A 96 17.73 -20.23 2.50
C PRO A 96 17.74 -19.42 1.19
N ILE A 97 18.68 -19.73 0.29
CA ILE A 97 18.73 -19.08 -1.04
C ILE A 97 17.48 -19.49 -1.83
N TYR A 98 16.65 -18.51 -2.19
CA TYR A 98 15.51 -18.68 -3.08
C TYR A 98 15.62 -17.73 -4.26
N VAL A 99 15.59 -18.28 -5.46
CA VAL A 99 15.71 -17.53 -6.72
C VAL A 99 14.42 -17.71 -7.51
N GLN A 100 13.83 -16.59 -7.93
CA GLN A 100 12.63 -16.57 -8.74
C GLN A 100 12.96 -16.10 -10.16
N PRO A 101 12.94 -17.00 -11.17
CA PRO A 101 13.19 -16.63 -12.55
C PRO A 101 11.99 -15.90 -13.15
N ALA A 102 12.25 -14.88 -13.97
CA ALA A 102 11.24 -14.13 -14.69
C ALA A 102 11.83 -13.44 -15.94
N ILE A 103 11.00 -12.70 -16.69
CA ILE A 103 11.45 -11.99 -17.88
C ILE A 103 11.83 -10.55 -17.51
N SER A 104 13.04 -10.10 -17.86
CA SER A 104 13.43 -8.72 -17.59
C SER A 104 12.56 -7.71 -18.34
N ILE A 105 12.40 -6.53 -17.77
CA ILE A 105 11.75 -5.39 -18.42
C ILE A 105 12.84 -4.54 -19.06
N MET A 106 12.81 -4.36 -20.38
CA MET A 106 13.75 -3.45 -21.06
C MET A 106 13.32 -2.00 -20.92
N MET A 107 12.03 -1.75 -21.13
CA MET A 107 11.43 -0.45 -20.94
C MET A 107 10.00 -0.56 -20.46
N MET A 108 9.56 0.36 -19.61
CA MET A 108 8.17 0.39 -19.13
C MET A 108 7.67 1.78 -18.79
N GLY A 109 6.36 1.96 -18.99
CA GLY A 109 5.57 2.95 -18.28
C GLY A 109 4.84 2.27 -17.12
N SER A 110 4.83 2.93 -15.96
CA SER A 110 3.96 2.59 -14.83
C SER A 110 2.80 3.59 -14.77
N SER A 111 1.67 3.23 -14.18
CA SER A 111 0.68 4.23 -13.76
C SER A 111 1.16 4.91 -12.47
N GLY A 112 0.86 6.19 -12.31
CA GLY A 112 1.01 6.88 -11.03
C GLY A 112 0.16 6.25 -9.92
N PRO A 113 0.25 6.77 -8.68
CA PRO A 113 -0.78 6.51 -7.67
C PRO A 113 -2.17 6.78 -8.27
N ALA A 114 -3.20 6.07 -7.78
CA ALA A 114 -4.55 6.15 -8.33
C ALA A 114 -4.93 7.60 -8.63
N ALA A 115 -5.20 7.91 -9.89
CA ALA A 115 -5.58 9.25 -10.29
C ALA A 115 -6.84 9.63 -9.48
N PRO A 116 -6.90 10.82 -8.86
CA PRO A 116 -8.16 11.32 -8.31
C PRO A 116 -9.21 11.28 -9.42
N ALA A 117 -10.44 10.92 -9.05
CA ALA A 117 -11.56 10.73 -9.98
C ALA A 117 -11.57 11.85 -11.03
N TYR A 118 -11.60 11.45 -12.32
CA TYR A 118 -11.53 12.35 -13.47
C TYR A 118 -12.54 13.49 -13.33
N ARG A 119 -12.04 14.71 -13.07
CA ARG A 119 -12.82 15.94 -13.17
C ARG A 119 -12.64 16.47 -14.60
N PRO A 120 -13.68 16.46 -15.45
CA PRO A 120 -13.55 17.00 -16.80
C PRO A 120 -13.10 18.47 -16.73
N PRO A 121 -12.17 18.90 -17.60
CA PRO A 121 -11.64 20.26 -17.58
C PRO A 121 -12.73 21.29 -17.93
N PRO A 122 -12.64 22.53 -17.42
CA PRO A 122 -13.47 23.62 -17.90
C PRO A 122 -13.16 23.92 -19.37
N ASN A 123 -14.22 23.97 -20.16
CA ASN A 123 -14.22 24.18 -21.60
C ASN A 123 -13.49 25.49 -22.00
N PRO A 124 -12.55 25.48 -22.95
CA PRO A 124 -11.99 26.72 -23.49
C PRO A 124 -13.02 27.48 -24.35
N SER A 125 -12.91 28.82 -24.27
CA SER A 125 -13.76 29.83 -24.91
C SER A 125 -13.91 29.65 -26.44
N PRO A 126 -15.06 29.99 -27.06
CA PRO A 126 -15.35 29.65 -28.46
C PRO A 126 -14.68 30.59 -29.48
N SER A 127 -14.17 29.99 -30.56
CA SER A 127 -13.89 30.64 -31.86
C SER A 127 -15.17 30.58 -32.74
N PRO A 128 -15.38 31.45 -33.75
CA PRO A 128 -16.70 31.79 -34.26
C PRO A 128 -17.38 30.68 -35.07
N SER A 129 -18.71 30.72 -34.96
CA SER A 129 -19.72 29.75 -35.41
C SER A 129 -19.81 29.55 -36.94
N PRO A 130 -20.20 28.34 -37.37
CA PRO A 130 -21.07 28.19 -38.53
C PRO A 130 -22.41 27.50 -38.19
N GLY A 131 -23.52 28.18 -38.51
CA GLY A 131 -24.81 27.60 -38.92
C GLY A 131 -25.76 27.04 -37.83
N PRO A 132 -27.06 27.39 -37.85
CA PRO A 132 -28.03 26.85 -36.91
C PRO A 132 -28.44 25.42 -37.29
N SER A 133 -28.34 24.50 -36.33
CA SER A 133 -28.96 23.17 -36.36
C SER A 133 -30.08 23.14 -35.31
N PRO A 134 -31.24 22.50 -35.57
CA PRO A 134 -32.39 22.55 -34.67
C PRO A 134 -32.10 21.92 -33.30
N SER A 135 -32.45 22.65 -32.25
CA SER A 135 -32.20 22.33 -30.84
C SER A 135 -33.01 21.11 -30.37
N PRO A 136 -32.40 20.09 -29.73
CA PRO A 136 -33.15 19.12 -28.93
C PRO A 136 -33.66 19.76 -27.63
N SER A 137 -34.80 19.25 -27.16
CA SER A 137 -35.50 19.65 -25.93
C SER A 137 -34.61 19.47 -24.68
N PRO A 138 -34.68 20.36 -23.65
CA PRO A 138 -33.84 20.26 -22.47
C PRO A 138 -34.15 19.00 -21.66
N SER A 139 -33.12 18.20 -21.42
CA SER A 139 -33.12 17.12 -20.43
C SER A 139 -33.28 17.72 -19.03
N PRO A 140 -34.12 17.16 -18.14
CA PRO A 140 -34.27 17.66 -16.78
C PRO A 140 -32.93 17.64 -16.04
N SER A 141 -32.61 18.76 -15.39
CA SER A 141 -31.42 18.92 -14.55
C SER A 141 -31.37 17.80 -13.50
N PRO A 142 -30.21 17.17 -13.26
CA PRO A 142 -30.07 16.21 -12.18
C PRO A 142 -30.46 16.89 -10.86
N SER A 143 -31.37 16.25 -10.13
CA SER A 143 -31.74 16.64 -8.78
C SER A 143 -30.47 16.71 -7.92
N PRO A 144 -30.29 17.74 -7.06
CA PRO A 144 -29.15 17.78 -6.15
C PRO A 144 -29.11 16.49 -5.35
N SER A 145 -27.93 15.86 -5.31
CA SER A 145 -27.70 14.69 -4.46
C SER A 145 -27.99 15.09 -3.00
N PRO A 146 -28.67 14.24 -2.23
CA PRO A 146 -28.99 14.55 -0.85
C PRO A 146 -27.71 14.86 -0.09
N VAL A 147 -27.69 16.00 0.60
CA VAL A 147 -26.61 16.37 1.52
C VAL A 147 -26.56 15.29 2.60
N PRO A 148 -25.40 14.64 2.82
CA PRO A 148 -25.30 13.64 3.87
C PRO A 148 -25.64 14.28 5.23
N PRO A 149 -26.33 13.56 6.13
CA PRO A 149 -26.68 14.08 7.44
C PRO A 149 -25.41 14.52 8.20
N PRO A 150 -25.51 15.53 9.09
CA PRO A 150 -24.39 15.93 9.93
C PRO A 150 -23.89 14.74 10.75
N GLU A 151 -22.63 14.36 10.54
CA GLU A 151 -22.01 13.29 11.31
C GLU A 151 -21.82 13.73 12.76
N THR A 152 -22.12 12.84 13.71
CA THR A 152 -21.99 13.14 15.14
C THR A 152 -20.51 13.04 15.53
N PRO A 153 -19.90 14.11 16.06
CA PRO A 153 -18.48 14.06 16.39
C PRO A 153 -18.21 13.08 17.53
N LYS A 154 -17.28 12.13 17.33
CA LYS A 154 -16.92 11.07 18.29
C LYS A 154 -15.41 10.91 18.46
N LEU A 155 -15.01 10.17 19.51
CA LEU A 155 -13.66 9.66 19.65
C LEU A 155 -13.50 8.46 18.70
N VAL A 156 -12.45 8.46 17.89
CA VAL A 156 -12.19 7.41 16.90
C VAL A 156 -10.76 6.89 16.99
N ILE A 157 -10.54 5.67 16.54
CA ILE A 157 -9.23 5.15 16.17
C ILE A 157 -8.89 5.78 14.82
N ASN A 158 -7.78 6.52 14.74
CA ASN A 158 -7.40 7.25 13.54
C ASN A 158 -6.44 6.47 12.65
N GLU A 159 -5.43 5.84 13.24
CA GLU A 159 -4.35 5.20 12.49
C GLU A 159 -3.82 3.99 13.26
N ILE A 160 -3.50 2.90 12.55
CA ILE A 160 -2.98 1.66 13.13
C ILE A 160 -1.77 1.22 12.32
N TYR A 161 -0.64 1.06 13.00
CA TYR A 161 0.60 0.54 12.45
C TYR A 161 0.85 -0.84 13.05
N TYR A 162 0.51 -1.87 12.28
CA TYR A 162 0.52 -3.27 12.72
C TYR A 162 1.52 -4.15 11.94
N ASP A 163 2.09 -3.66 10.84
CA ASP A 163 3.04 -4.38 9.99
C ASP A 163 4.35 -3.57 10.00
N VAL A 164 5.20 -3.87 10.99
CA VAL A 164 6.37 -3.05 11.32
C VAL A 164 7.51 -3.32 10.33
N ASP A 165 7.99 -2.26 9.67
CA ASP A 165 9.15 -2.37 8.80
C ASP A 165 10.48 -2.48 9.57
N TRP A 166 11.50 -2.96 8.86
CA TRP A 166 12.86 -3.11 9.37
C TRP A 166 13.50 -1.81 9.90
N ALA A 167 13.04 -0.63 9.48
CA ALA A 167 13.58 0.65 9.96
C ALA A 167 12.98 1.01 11.32
N HIS A 168 11.72 0.65 11.55
CA HIS A 168 10.98 0.93 12.78
C HIS A 168 11.08 -0.21 13.81
N GLY A 169 11.55 -1.40 13.41
CA GLY A 169 11.96 -2.47 14.33
C GLY A 169 11.37 -3.82 13.95
N ASP A 170 10.92 -4.57 14.95
CA ASP A 170 10.29 -5.87 14.77
C ASP A 170 8.85 -5.85 15.29
N ASP A 171 8.01 -6.69 14.68
CA ASP A 171 6.69 -7.07 15.22
C ASP A 171 6.84 -8.02 16.42
N PRO A 172 5.95 -7.95 17.43
CA PRO A 172 4.91 -6.93 17.66
C PRO A 172 5.42 -5.73 18.50
N ASP A 173 6.73 -5.58 18.66
CA ASP A 173 7.33 -4.71 19.67
C ASP A 173 7.24 -3.21 19.31
N ASN A 174 7.02 -2.88 18.03
CA ASN A 174 6.99 -1.49 17.55
C ASN A 174 5.69 -1.10 16.81
N GLU A 175 4.63 -1.87 17.08
CA GLU A 175 3.28 -1.54 16.66
C GLU A 175 2.71 -0.37 17.47
N TRP A 176 1.73 0.32 16.90
CA TRP A 176 1.02 1.38 17.61
C TRP A 176 -0.39 1.63 17.08
N VAL A 177 -1.22 2.20 17.94
CA VAL A 177 -2.59 2.62 17.62
C VAL A 177 -2.75 4.08 17.99
N GLU A 178 -3.34 4.86 17.09
CA GLU A 178 -3.66 6.26 17.31
C GLU A 178 -5.16 6.48 17.49
N LEU A 179 -5.52 7.34 18.45
CA LEU A 179 -6.86 7.86 18.63
C LEU A 179 -6.92 9.35 18.27
N TYR A 180 -8.08 9.78 17.75
CA TYR A 180 -8.43 11.18 17.55
C TYR A 180 -9.71 11.51 18.32
N ASN A 181 -9.69 12.62 19.06
CA ASN A 181 -10.89 13.13 19.71
C ASN A 181 -11.61 14.14 18.80
N GLY A 182 -12.56 13.64 18.01
CA GLY A 182 -13.44 14.49 17.20
C GLY A 182 -14.54 15.19 17.99
N THR A 183 -14.73 14.88 19.28
CA THR A 183 -15.79 15.50 20.09
C THR A 183 -15.47 16.97 20.41
N GLY A 184 -16.49 17.72 20.86
CA GLY A 184 -16.31 19.09 21.33
C GLY A 184 -15.76 19.22 22.76
N ASN A 185 -15.52 18.11 23.47
CA ASN A 185 -15.10 18.11 24.88
C ASN A 185 -13.85 17.25 25.12
N THR A 186 -13.12 17.52 26.19
CA THR A 186 -12.03 16.63 26.62
C THR A 186 -12.61 15.27 27.04
N VAL A 187 -12.09 14.19 26.47
CA VAL A 187 -12.49 12.82 26.81
C VAL A 187 -11.54 12.29 27.89
N ASN A 188 -12.10 11.80 29.00
CA ASN A 188 -11.34 11.07 30.01
C ASN A 188 -11.31 9.58 29.65
N LEU A 189 -10.12 9.11 29.30
CA LEU A 189 -9.81 7.74 28.87
C LEU A 189 -9.18 6.91 29.99
N SER A 190 -9.12 7.45 31.21
CA SER A 190 -8.56 6.73 32.36
C SER A 190 -9.31 5.42 32.60
N GLY A 191 -8.60 4.30 32.63
CA GLY A 191 -9.19 2.98 32.84
C GLY A 191 -10.02 2.46 31.66
N TRP A 192 -9.99 3.14 30.50
CA TRP A 192 -10.52 2.57 29.26
C TRP A 192 -9.64 1.40 28.81
N ILE A 193 -10.21 0.54 27.99
CA ILE A 193 -9.55 -0.68 27.53
C ILE A 193 -9.29 -0.56 26.03
N ILE A 194 -8.03 -0.77 25.63
CA ILE A 194 -7.69 -1.13 24.26
C ILE A 194 -7.63 -2.66 24.17
N GLN A 195 -8.31 -3.24 23.18
CA GLN A 195 -8.47 -4.68 23.06
C GLN A 195 -8.25 -5.10 21.62
N ASN A 196 -7.52 -6.21 21.42
CA ASN A 196 -7.49 -6.92 20.16
C ASN A 196 -8.21 -8.28 20.22
N ALA A 197 -8.04 -9.14 19.22
CA ALA A 197 -8.65 -10.47 19.25
C ALA A 197 -8.09 -11.39 20.35
N GLY A 198 -6.82 -11.22 20.75
CA GLY A 198 -6.13 -12.12 21.67
C GLY A 198 -5.86 -11.57 23.08
N GLY A 199 -6.07 -10.28 23.33
CA GLY A 199 -5.77 -9.66 24.62
C GLY A 199 -6.37 -8.26 24.79
N SER A 200 -6.10 -7.65 25.94
CA SER A 200 -6.57 -6.30 26.27
C SER A 200 -5.67 -5.63 27.29
N ASP A 201 -5.48 -4.32 27.13
CA ASP A 201 -4.71 -3.48 28.04
C ASP A 201 -5.57 -2.34 28.58
N THR A 202 -5.30 -1.95 29.82
CA THR A 202 -5.98 -0.82 30.46
C THR A 202 -5.15 0.43 30.30
N LEU A 203 -5.75 1.49 29.78
CA LEU A 203 -5.10 2.80 29.69
C LEU A 203 -4.85 3.37 31.10
N PRO A 204 -3.67 3.96 31.36
CA PRO A 204 -3.31 4.47 32.68
C PRO A 204 -4.29 5.51 33.24
N SER A 205 -4.22 5.75 34.54
CA SER A 205 -4.94 6.87 35.17
C SER A 205 -4.44 8.21 34.65
N ASN A 206 -5.30 9.24 34.74
CA ASN A 206 -5.04 10.59 34.23
C ASN A 206 -4.83 10.67 32.71
N THR A 207 -5.29 9.66 31.97
CA THR A 207 -5.26 9.67 30.51
C THR A 207 -6.45 10.48 29.99
N THR A 208 -6.18 11.66 29.44
CA THR A 208 -7.20 12.56 28.89
C THR A 208 -6.80 13.04 27.50
N LEU A 209 -7.79 13.24 26.62
CA LEU A 209 -7.56 13.73 25.26
C LEU A 209 -8.45 14.94 24.98
N ALA A 210 -7.84 16.09 24.71
CA ALA A 210 -8.56 17.32 24.40
C ALA A 210 -9.23 17.27 23.00
N PRO A 211 -10.25 18.11 22.73
CA PRO A 211 -10.86 18.21 21.41
C PRO A 211 -9.85 18.47 20.30
N GLY A 212 -9.98 17.76 19.19
CA GLY A 212 -9.11 17.91 18.02
C GLY A 212 -7.66 17.46 18.23
N LYS A 213 -7.37 16.73 19.32
CA LYS A 213 -6.04 16.21 19.62
C LYS A 213 -5.94 14.71 19.36
N TYR A 214 -4.71 14.26 19.22
CA TYR A 214 -4.33 12.88 18.94
C TYR A 214 -3.65 12.23 20.15
N MET A 215 -3.86 10.93 20.29
CA MET A 215 -3.22 10.09 21.29
C MET A 215 -2.58 8.89 20.62
N LEU A 216 -1.28 8.69 20.83
CA LEU A 216 -0.56 7.53 20.37
C LEU A 216 -0.42 6.52 21.51
N ILE A 217 -0.86 5.28 21.28
CA ILE A 217 -0.73 4.16 22.20
C ILE A 217 0.36 3.24 21.65
N VAL A 218 1.41 3.04 22.44
CA VAL A 218 2.59 2.23 22.06
C VAL A 218 2.93 1.21 23.13
N ALA A 219 3.66 0.17 22.75
CA ALA A 219 4.13 -0.83 23.70
C ALA A 219 5.19 -0.27 24.66
N ASN A 220 6.17 0.46 24.15
CA ASN A 220 7.34 0.91 24.92
C ASN A 220 7.94 2.24 24.40
N GLU A 221 8.88 2.82 25.15
CA GLU A 221 9.59 4.06 24.74
C GLU A 221 10.38 3.89 23.44
N ASN A 222 10.87 2.68 23.12
CA ASN A 222 11.63 2.48 21.88
C ASN A 222 10.73 2.74 20.67
N THR A 223 9.51 2.20 20.65
CA THR A 223 8.53 2.46 19.60
C THR A 223 8.34 3.96 19.38
N LYS A 224 8.06 4.71 20.46
CA LYS A 224 7.88 6.17 20.40
C LYS A 224 9.11 6.88 19.81
N ASN A 225 10.31 6.47 20.21
CA ASN A 225 11.56 7.10 19.77
C ASN A 225 11.91 6.84 18.29
N LYS A 226 11.19 5.93 17.62
CA LYS A 226 11.31 5.71 16.17
C LYS A 226 10.61 6.78 15.34
N TRP A 227 9.70 7.55 15.94
CA TRP A 227 8.82 8.47 15.23
C TRP A 227 9.04 9.92 15.63
N ASN A 228 8.84 10.83 14.68
CA ASN A 228 8.82 12.27 14.94
C ASN A 228 7.39 12.71 15.34
N ILE A 229 7.06 12.51 16.61
CA ILE A 229 5.73 12.76 17.17
C ILE A 229 5.60 14.25 17.57
N PRO A 230 4.54 14.96 17.14
CA PRO A 230 4.25 16.33 17.58
C PRO A 230 4.20 16.47 19.11
N SER A 231 4.71 17.58 19.64
CA SER A 231 4.81 17.80 21.09
C SER A 231 3.46 17.88 21.81
N ASP A 232 2.38 18.13 21.08
CA ASP A 232 1.01 18.22 21.60
C ASP A 232 0.22 16.90 21.47
N THR A 233 0.84 15.84 20.94
CA THR A 233 0.28 14.48 20.94
C THR A 233 0.45 13.85 22.32
N VAL A 234 -0.62 13.25 22.83
CA VAL A 234 -0.55 12.47 24.08
C VAL A 234 0.04 11.09 23.76
N VAL A 235 1.12 10.68 24.42
CA VAL A 235 1.70 9.34 24.23
C VAL A 235 1.42 8.48 25.46
N VAL A 236 0.79 7.33 25.24
CA VAL A 236 0.52 6.30 26.26
C VAL A 236 1.44 5.11 25.99
N ILE A 237 2.16 4.68 27.03
CA ILE A 237 3.06 3.53 26.97
C ILE A 237 2.47 2.43 27.86
N LEU A 238 2.17 1.28 27.25
CA LEU A 238 1.52 0.17 27.95
C LEU A 238 2.50 -0.66 28.78
N GLY A 239 3.75 -0.79 28.33
CA GLY A 239 4.76 -1.67 28.91
C GLY A 239 4.77 -3.09 28.30
N SER A 240 3.84 -3.39 27.41
CA SER A 240 3.71 -4.64 26.64
C SER A 240 3.10 -4.36 25.27
N SER A 241 3.19 -5.31 24.34
CA SER A 241 2.48 -5.25 23.06
C SER A 241 0.98 -5.04 23.27
N ILE A 242 0.32 -4.38 22.31
CA ILE A 242 -1.11 -4.10 22.38
C ILE A 242 -1.88 -5.43 22.31
N GLY A 243 -2.55 -5.78 23.40
CA GLY A 243 -3.16 -7.08 23.63
C GLY A 243 -2.11 -8.19 23.65
N ASN A 244 -2.01 -8.92 22.55
CA ASN A 244 -0.98 -9.95 22.33
C ASN A 244 -0.16 -9.70 21.06
N GLY A 245 -0.15 -8.47 20.56
CA GLY A 245 0.38 -8.08 19.25
C GLY A 245 -0.71 -8.03 18.17
N LEU A 246 -0.58 -7.08 17.24
CA LEU A 246 -1.52 -6.79 16.18
C LEU A 246 -1.15 -7.57 14.91
N THR A 247 -1.87 -8.63 14.60
CA THR A 247 -1.42 -9.54 13.52
C THR A 247 -1.53 -8.96 12.11
N ASN A 248 -0.51 -9.21 11.27
CA ASN A 248 -0.38 -8.64 9.93
C ASN A 248 -1.46 -9.20 8.96
N GLY A 249 -1.86 -10.46 9.15
CA GLY A 249 -2.85 -11.16 8.32
C GLY A 249 -4.32 -10.85 8.64
N GLY A 250 -4.58 -10.19 9.76
CA GLY A 250 -5.92 -9.72 10.12
C GLY A 250 -6.22 -9.79 11.61
N ASP A 251 -6.47 -8.63 12.20
CA ASP A 251 -6.89 -8.48 13.59
C ASP A 251 -8.01 -7.44 13.69
N VAL A 252 -8.40 -7.13 14.92
CA VAL A 252 -9.35 -6.08 15.26
C VAL A 252 -8.79 -5.30 16.44
N VAL A 253 -8.93 -3.98 16.44
CA VAL A 253 -8.71 -3.14 17.62
C VAL A 253 -10.05 -2.58 18.06
N ARG A 254 -10.29 -2.55 19.36
CA ARG A 254 -11.46 -1.95 20.00
C ARG A 254 -11.04 -1.04 21.12
N ILE A 255 -11.65 0.13 21.18
CA ILE A 255 -11.53 1.05 22.29
C ILE A 255 -12.82 0.99 23.09
N ARG A 256 -12.74 0.52 24.34
CA ARG A 256 -13.89 0.31 25.22
C ARG A 256 -13.82 1.26 26.39
N SER A 257 -14.92 1.97 26.63
CA SER A 257 -15.11 2.72 27.85
C SER A 257 -15.41 1.77 29.01
N SER A 258 -14.96 2.11 30.21
CA SER A 258 -15.25 1.34 31.43
C SER A 258 -16.73 1.34 31.82
N ILE A 259 -17.54 2.24 31.24
CA ILE A 259 -18.97 2.42 31.56
C ILE A 259 -19.92 1.91 30.48
N SER A 260 -19.42 1.45 29.33
CA SER A 260 -20.24 0.99 28.19
C SER A 260 -19.89 -0.43 27.77
N ALA A 261 -20.93 -1.23 27.50
CA ALA A 261 -20.75 -2.59 26.96
C ALA A 261 -20.30 -2.59 25.50
N SER A 262 -20.69 -1.59 24.72
CA SER A 262 -20.25 -1.41 23.33
C SER A 262 -18.93 -0.63 23.27
N PRO A 263 -18.01 -0.98 22.36
CA PRO A 263 -16.83 -0.18 22.12
C PRO A 263 -17.22 1.22 21.65
N ALA A 264 -16.42 2.22 22.03
CA ALA A 264 -16.54 3.59 21.55
C ALA A 264 -16.15 3.69 20.08
N ASP A 265 -15.13 2.94 19.67
CA ASP A 265 -14.77 2.72 18.27
C ASP A 265 -14.06 1.37 18.10
N ALA A 266 -14.08 0.85 16.87
CA ALA A 266 -13.41 -0.38 16.50
C ALA A 266 -12.94 -0.36 15.04
N ALA A 267 -11.85 -1.04 14.75
CA ALA A 267 -11.34 -1.20 13.40
C ALA A 267 -10.81 -2.62 13.19
N SER A 268 -11.16 -3.27 12.08
CA SER A 268 -10.66 -4.61 11.76
C SER A 268 -10.13 -4.68 10.33
N TRP A 269 -9.10 -5.50 10.14
CA TRP A 269 -8.41 -5.65 8.86
C TRP A 269 -8.16 -7.11 8.50
N GLY A 270 -7.72 -7.32 7.26
CA GLY A 270 -7.35 -8.61 6.73
C GLY A 270 -8.45 -9.65 6.89
N THR A 271 -8.12 -10.81 7.46
CA THR A 271 -9.07 -11.92 7.63
C THR A 271 -10.12 -11.70 8.74
N ASN A 272 -9.99 -10.66 9.57
CA ASN A 272 -10.86 -10.41 10.72
C ASN A 272 -11.97 -9.40 10.39
N THR A 273 -13.23 -9.86 10.41
CA THR A 273 -14.42 -9.05 10.06
C THR A 273 -15.26 -8.65 11.27
N ASN A 274 -14.70 -8.71 12.48
CA ASN A 274 -15.46 -8.49 13.72
C ASN A 274 -15.73 -7.02 14.07
N ALA A 275 -15.12 -6.07 13.35
CA ALA A 275 -15.53 -4.65 13.41
C ALA A 275 -16.21 -4.23 12.10
N PHE A 276 -15.66 -4.63 10.95
CA PHE A 276 -16.23 -4.31 9.65
C PHE A 276 -16.45 -5.57 8.79
N SER A 277 -17.53 -5.56 8.01
CA SER A 277 -17.85 -6.61 7.04
C SER A 277 -18.20 -5.97 5.69
N PRO A 278 -17.28 -5.93 4.70
CA PRO A 278 -15.91 -6.45 4.74
C PRO A 278 -14.97 -5.63 5.66
N SER A 279 -13.87 -6.25 6.08
CA SER A 279 -12.75 -5.63 6.80
C SER A 279 -11.93 -4.70 5.91
N VAL A 280 -11.07 -3.87 6.53
CA VAL A 280 -10.06 -3.11 5.79
C VAL A 280 -9.07 -4.09 5.14
N PRO A 281 -8.73 -3.94 3.85
CA PRO A 281 -7.66 -4.75 3.25
C PRO A 281 -6.33 -4.56 4.00
N VAL A 282 -5.51 -5.60 4.08
CA VAL A 282 -4.16 -5.47 4.64
C VAL A 282 -3.35 -4.44 3.84
N VAL A 283 -2.60 -3.60 4.55
CA VAL A 283 -1.61 -2.68 3.99
C VAL A 283 -0.24 -3.36 3.92
N PRO A 284 0.70 -2.88 3.07
CA PRO A 284 2.07 -3.37 3.01
C PRO A 284 2.87 -3.15 4.32
N ASP A 285 3.96 -3.90 4.46
CA ASP A 285 4.99 -3.68 5.48
C ASP A 285 5.44 -2.21 5.53
N GLY A 286 5.54 -1.65 6.73
CA GLY A 286 5.91 -0.26 6.95
C GLY A 286 4.82 0.77 6.66
N HIS A 287 3.65 0.33 6.20
CA HIS A 287 2.48 1.18 6.05
C HIS A 287 1.57 1.09 7.28
N SER A 288 0.70 2.08 7.45
CA SER A 288 -0.38 2.04 8.41
C SER A 288 -1.72 2.02 7.68
N MET A 289 -2.74 1.47 8.34
CA MET A 289 -4.12 1.78 7.95
C MET A 289 -4.55 3.04 8.68
N ALA A 290 -5.03 4.03 7.95
CA ALA A 290 -5.43 5.33 8.51
C ALA A 290 -6.84 5.70 8.05
N ARG A 291 -7.58 6.43 8.87
CA ARG A 291 -8.82 7.07 8.41
C ARG A 291 -8.47 8.13 7.37
N SER A 292 -9.25 8.15 6.29
CA SER A 292 -9.17 9.18 5.24
C SER A 292 -9.51 10.57 5.80
N LEU A 293 -10.43 10.62 6.77
CA LEU A 293 -10.80 11.81 7.52
C LEU A 293 -11.05 11.43 8.99
N PRO A 294 -10.32 12.00 9.95
CA PRO A 294 -10.49 11.69 11.38
C PRO A 294 -11.85 12.12 11.94
N THR A 295 -12.52 13.06 11.27
CA THR A 295 -13.85 13.55 11.66
C THR A 295 -14.99 12.74 11.08
N ARG A 296 -14.69 11.72 10.27
CA ARG A 296 -15.68 10.91 9.56
C ARG A 296 -15.58 9.44 9.93
N ASP A 297 -16.71 8.90 10.31
CA ASP A 297 -16.79 7.51 10.72
C ASP A 297 -18.18 6.92 10.49
N THR A 298 -18.25 6.07 9.48
CA THR A 298 -19.43 5.32 9.05
C THR A 298 -19.48 3.92 9.65
N ASP A 299 -18.55 3.57 10.54
CA ASP A 299 -18.36 2.23 11.09
C ASP A 299 -18.13 1.19 9.97
N THR A 300 -17.41 1.57 8.90
CA THR A 300 -17.08 0.68 7.78
C THR A 300 -15.64 0.80 7.33
N ALA A 301 -15.16 -0.21 6.61
CA ALA A 301 -13.84 -0.19 5.98
C ALA A 301 -13.65 0.96 4.96
N SER A 302 -14.74 1.57 4.47
CA SER A 302 -14.66 2.67 3.47
C SER A 302 -14.08 3.97 4.03
N ASP A 303 -14.00 4.09 5.36
CA ASP A 303 -13.38 5.25 6.00
C ASP A 303 -11.85 5.18 5.98
N TRP A 304 -11.28 4.02 5.68
CA TRP A 304 -9.87 3.71 5.86
C TRP A 304 -9.11 3.68 4.52
N ILE A 305 -7.85 4.08 4.58
CA ILE A 305 -6.90 4.12 3.46
C ILE A 305 -5.57 3.47 3.87
N ASP A 306 -4.88 2.95 2.87
CA ASP A 306 -3.46 2.61 2.98
C ASP A 306 -2.63 3.89 3.06
N LYS A 307 -1.87 4.04 4.15
CA LYS A 307 -0.99 5.16 4.40
C LYS A 307 0.46 4.69 4.32
N ALA A 308 1.04 4.88 3.14
CA ALA A 308 2.44 4.54 2.81
C ALA A 308 3.51 5.29 3.60
N SER A 309 3.13 6.28 4.40
CA SER A 309 4.04 7.00 5.27
C SER A 309 3.26 7.32 6.54
N PRO A 310 3.37 6.47 7.57
CA PRO A 310 2.59 6.63 8.79
C PRO A 310 2.82 8.00 9.43
N THR A 311 1.76 8.57 10.00
CA THR A 311 1.75 9.96 10.47
C THR A 311 1.32 10.08 11.94
N PRO A 312 2.05 9.45 12.88
CA PRO A 312 1.67 9.53 14.29
C PRO A 312 1.62 10.98 14.77
N GLY A 313 0.49 11.31 15.37
CA GLY A 313 0.08 12.57 15.95
C GLY A 313 -0.58 13.57 15.00
N ARG A 314 -1.07 13.18 13.81
CA ARG A 314 -1.48 14.14 12.75
C ARG A 314 -2.78 13.82 12.04
#